data_AF-A0A954C2C7-F1
#
_entry.id   AF-A0A954C2C7-F1
#
_cell.length_a   1.000
_cell.length_b   1.000
_cell.length_c   1.000
_cell.angle_alpha   90.00
_cell.angle_beta   90.00
_cell.angle_gamma   90.00
#
_symmetry.space_group_name_H-M   'P 1'
#
loop_
_entity.id
_entity.type
_entity.pdbx_description
1 polymer ?
#
loop_
_entity_poly.entity_id
_entity_poly.type
_entity_poly.pdbx_seq_one_letter_code
_entity_poly.pdbx_strand_id
1 'polypeptide(L)'
;MKRDVCMGLLGLVLALSSPARGEEPSEDFSGAWTTTFGPLTLEQVGDEVKGSYVADGPATLEGKVVGARLTFTYAESAARGEGWFELAPGGDAFRGAWRPAGEAAWAPWSGTRVQQRAESPFAGVYETEFGRLRLSVGGPGVLRGRYSFSGSPGTLEGELAGDTLTFRWREQDSAGEGAFVFDAKRAAFSGRWRTGAGEGEWKTWSGKRVAAQPGVVWLTVLEAHWEQGLEEPEYSWGDMLRAFLKRHGHVKVRQRRVHDRADLERALFDVAFLPEPTAVLVACHGEGGTLWAGSDRVPAKDVASALHDAPNAFLLHFSSCEVLVDGVAEQLLQAAGRPLTVSGYAVAVDWAGSAVLEFLYLDLILGRGMTPQRAARAVREELRFAGKPSGPRSPVGGLEFRVAPR
;
A
#
# COMPACT_ATOMS: atom_id res chain seq x y z
N MET A 1 -11.16 -72.29 51.17
CA MET A 1 -12.09 -71.56 50.29
C MET A 1 -11.40 -70.26 49.87
N LYS A 2 -10.97 -70.19 48.61
CA LYS A 2 -10.16 -69.10 48.05
C LYS A 2 -11.07 -67.92 47.68
N ARG A 3 -10.61 -66.71 47.98
CA ARG A 3 -11.21 -65.42 47.57
C ARG A 3 -10.54 -64.97 46.29
N ASP A 4 -11.33 -64.69 45.26
CA ASP A 4 -10.89 -64.11 44.01
C ASP A 4 -10.67 -62.60 44.15
N VAL A 5 -9.52 -62.13 43.68
CA VAL A 5 -9.14 -60.72 43.55
C VAL A 5 -9.06 -60.41 42.06
N CYS A 6 -9.95 -59.57 41.55
CA CYS A 6 -9.86 -59.01 40.21
C CYS A 6 -8.85 -57.86 40.18
N MET A 7 -7.77 -58.02 39.41
CA MET A 7 -6.89 -56.93 38.96
C MET A 7 -7.61 -56.11 37.88
N GLY A 8 -7.80 -54.82 38.13
CA GLY A 8 -8.21 -53.84 37.12
C GLY A 8 -7.00 -53.29 36.37
N LEU A 9 -6.99 -53.47 35.05
CA LEU A 9 -6.03 -52.89 34.11
C LEU A 9 -6.28 -51.37 33.98
N LEU A 10 -5.26 -50.56 34.21
CA LEU A 10 -5.26 -49.12 33.95
C LEU A 10 -4.85 -48.89 32.48
N GLY A 11 -5.82 -48.53 31.63
CA GLY A 11 -5.58 -48.17 30.22
C GLY A 11 -5.17 -46.70 30.08
N LEU A 12 -3.92 -46.46 29.70
CA LEU A 12 -3.39 -45.14 29.35
C LEU A 12 -3.94 -44.73 27.96
N VAL A 13 -4.86 -43.76 27.92
CA VAL A 13 -5.34 -43.15 26.67
C VAL A 13 -4.38 -42.04 26.26
N LEU A 14 -3.52 -42.32 25.29
CA LEU A 14 -2.72 -41.31 24.59
C LEU A 14 -3.64 -40.51 23.65
N ALA A 15 -4.00 -39.30 24.04
CA ALA A 15 -4.63 -38.34 23.16
C ALA A 15 -3.60 -37.87 22.12
N LEU A 16 -3.71 -38.38 20.89
CA LEU A 16 -2.97 -37.87 19.74
C LEU A 16 -3.55 -36.50 19.38
N SER A 17 -2.87 -35.44 19.82
CA SER A 17 -3.10 -34.07 19.33
C SER A 17 -2.86 -34.06 17.82
N SER A 18 -3.94 -33.88 17.04
CA SER A 18 -3.84 -33.64 15.61
C SER A 18 -3.10 -32.31 15.38
N PRO A 19 -2.08 -32.25 14.51
CA PRO A 19 -1.47 -30.98 14.16
C PRO A 19 -2.53 -30.08 13.53
N ALA A 20 -2.56 -28.81 13.94
CA ALA A 20 -3.36 -27.78 13.31
C ALA A 20 -3.06 -27.78 11.81
N ARG A 21 -4.06 -28.18 11.01
CA ARG A 21 -4.02 -28.10 9.55
C ARG A 21 -3.92 -26.62 9.22
N GLY A 22 -2.77 -26.17 8.73
CA GLY A 22 -2.65 -24.83 8.16
C GLY A 22 -3.76 -24.68 7.10
N GLU A 23 -4.48 -23.56 7.11
CA GLU A 23 -5.43 -23.23 6.05
C GLU A 23 -4.71 -23.37 4.71
N GLU A 24 -5.10 -24.38 3.92
CA GLU A 24 -4.63 -24.48 2.55
C GLU A 24 -5.14 -23.25 1.79
N PRO A 25 -4.33 -22.66 0.89
CA PRO A 25 -4.75 -21.51 0.10
C PRO A 25 -6.10 -21.80 -0.54
N SER A 26 -7.10 -20.96 -0.29
CA SER A 26 -8.43 -21.19 -0.84
C SER A 26 -8.35 -21.18 -2.36
N GLU A 27 -8.79 -22.27 -3.01
CA GLU A 27 -8.99 -22.36 -4.47
C GLU A 27 -10.20 -21.51 -4.94
N ASP A 28 -10.37 -20.33 -4.35
CA ASP A 28 -11.46 -19.39 -4.58
C ASP A 28 -10.95 -18.19 -5.37
N PHE A 29 -11.75 -17.69 -6.32
CA PHE A 29 -11.45 -16.49 -7.09
C PHE A 29 -11.66 -15.18 -6.29
N SER A 30 -12.36 -15.19 -5.15
CA SER A 30 -12.64 -13.98 -4.35
C SER A 30 -11.39 -13.19 -4.01
N GLY A 31 -11.43 -11.86 -4.15
CA GLY A 31 -10.36 -10.97 -3.71
C GLY A 31 -10.02 -9.87 -4.71
N ALA A 32 -8.99 -9.10 -4.38
CA ALA A 32 -8.41 -8.10 -5.27
C ALA A 32 -7.30 -8.72 -6.10
N TRP A 33 -7.24 -8.34 -7.37
CA TRP A 33 -6.32 -8.86 -8.37
C TRP A 33 -5.69 -7.71 -9.14
N THR A 34 -4.40 -7.83 -9.41
CA THR A 34 -3.70 -7.01 -10.39
C THR A 34 -3.72 -7.75 -11.72
N THR A 35 -4.37 -7.19 -12.75
CA THR A 35 -4.53 -7.90 -14.03
C THR A 35 -3.93 -7.14 -15.20
N THR A 36 -3.89 -7.79 -16.37
CA THR A 36 -3.56 -7.16 -17.66
C THR A 36 -4.53 -6.04 -18.06
N PHE A 37 -5.70 -5.95 -17.43
CA PHE A 37 -6.68 -4.89 -17.67
C PHE A 37 -6.90 -3.97 -16.46
N GLY A 38 -5.98 -3.99 -15.49
CA GLY A 38 -6.07 -3.14 -14.29
C GLY A 38 -6.55 -3.92 -13.06
N PRO A 39 -7.00 -3.22 -12.00
CA PRO A 39 -7.49 -3.85 -10.79
C PRO A 39 -8.79 -4.58 -11.10
N LEU A 40 -8.87 -5.82 -10.64
CA LEU A 40 -10.07 -6.63 -10.70
C LEU A 40 -10.42 -7.02 -9.27
N THR A 41 -11.67 -6.81 -8.89
CA THR A 41 -12.21 -7.35 -7.63
C THR A 41 -13.21 -8.44 -8.00
N LEU A 42 -13.04 -9.62 -7.40
CA LEU A 42 -13.94 -10.76 -7.55
C LEU A 42 -14.59 -11.08 -6.20
N GLU A 43 -15.85 -11.46 -6.22
CA GLU A 43 -16.61 -11.98 -5.08
C GLU A 43 -17.24 -13.30 -5.53
N GLN A 44 -16.87 -14.39 -4.86
CA GLN A 44 -17.40 -15.72 -5.13
C GLN A 44 -18.36 -16.16 -4.01
N VAL A 45 -19.53 -16.66 -4.39
CA VAL A 45 -20.49 -17.29 -3.48
C VAL A 45 -20.86 -18.65 -4.06
N GLY A 46 -20.28 -19.71 -3.49
CA GLY A 46 -20.43 -21.06 -4.04
C GLY A 46 -19.74 -21.20 -5.39
N ASP A 47 -20.49 -21.55 -6.43
CA ASP A 47 -20.00 -21.63 -7.82
C ASP A 47 -20.18 -20.32 -8.60
N GLU A 48 -20.81 -19.29 -8.03
CA GLU A 48 -21.07 -18.03 -8.71
C GLU A 48 -20.01 -16.98 -8.38
N VAL A 49 -19.51 -16.28 -9.39
CA VAL A 49 -18.55 -15.18 -9.23
C VAL A 49 -19.12 -13.92 -9.85
N LYS A 50 -19.06 -12.81 -9.11
CA LYS A 50 -19.23 -11.47 -9.63
C LYS A 50 -17.92 -10.72 -9.55
N GLY A 51 -17.72 -9.80 -10.48
CA GLY A 51 -16.51 -9.00 -10.50
C GLY A 51 -16.68 -7.62 -11.09
N SER A 52 -15.78 -6.73 -10.70
CA SER A 52 -15.65 -5.39 -11.27
C SER A 52 -14.21 -5.11 -11.61
N TYR A 53 -13.96 -4.48 -12.75
CA TYR A 53 -12.64 -4.03 -13.18
C TYR A 53 -12.73 -2.69 -13.91
N VAL A 54 -11.58 -2.08 -14.16
CA VAL A 54 -11.47 -0.80 -14.88
C VAL A 54 -10.54 -0.98 -16.05
N ALA A 55 -11.09 -1.21 -17.24
CA ALA A 55 -10.36 -1.15 -18.51
C ALA A 55 -10.38 0.29 -19.04
N ASP A 56 -11.20 0.58 -20.06
CA ASP A 56 -11.44 1.94 -20.58
C ASP A 56 -12.58 2.69 -19.84
N GLY A 57 -13.14 2.06 -18.81
CA GLY A 57 -14.20 2.57 -17.95
C GLY A 57 -14.63 1.52 -16.93
N PRO A 58 -15.63 1.82 -16.08
CA PRO A 58 -16.21 0.84 -15.17
C PRO A 58 -16.78 -0.35 -15.95
N ALA A 59 -16.37 -1.56 -15.56
CA ALA A 59 -16.77 -2.80 -16.20
C ALA A 59 -17.12 -3.87 -15.17
N THR A 60 -17.99 -4.80 -15.54
CA THR A 60 -18.40 -5.91 -14.68
C THR A 60 -18.20 -7.24 -15.38
N LEU A 61 -18.06 -8.30 -14.58
CA LEU A 61 -18.14 -9.67 -15.05
C LEU A 61 -18.99 -10.52 -14.11
N GLU A 62 -19.66 -11.52 -14.67
CA GLU A 62 -20.41 -12.52 -13.92
C GLU A 62 -20.13 -13.90 -14.54
N GLY A 63 -19.89 -14.91 -13.70
CA GLY A 63 -19.48 -16.22 -14.18
C GLY A 63 -19.68 -17.35 -13.19
N LYS A 64 -19.30 -18.56 -13.64
CA LYS A 64 -19.36 -19.79 -12.86
C LYS A 64 -18.02 -20.49 -12.74
N VAL A 65 -17.75 -21.06 -11.57
CA VAL A 65 -16.53 -21.81 -11.26
C VAL A 65 -16.79 -23.31 -11.35
N VAL A 66 -15.92 -24.02 -12.08
CA VAL A 66 -15.86 -25.48 -12.14
C VAL A 66 -14.40 -25.90 -11.95
N GLY A 67 -14.09 -26.47 -10.78
CA GLY A 67 -12.70 -26.72 -10.38
C GLY A 67 -11.92 -25.42 -10.29
N ALA A 68 -10.71 -25.38 -10.84
CA ALA A 68 -9.87 -24.17 -10.87
C ALA A 68 -10.25 -23.17 -11.98
N ARG A 69 -11.35 -23.38 -12.72
CA ARG A 69 -11.70 -22.58 -13.89
C ARG A 69 -12.98 -21.77 -13.66
N LEU A 70 -12.87 -20.45 -13.75
CA LEU A 70 -13.99 -19.52 -13.87
C LEU A 70 -14.30 -19.28 -15.35
N THR A 71 -15.54 -19.46 -15.77
CA THR A 71 -16.02 -19.03 -17.09
C THR A 71 -17.03 -17.91 -16.89
N PHE A 72 -16.89 -16.79 -17.60
CA PHE A 72 -17.67 -15.59 -17.32
C PHE A 72 -18.10 -14.87 -18.60
N THR A 73 -19.10 -14.00 -18.42
CA THR A 73 -19.44 -12.94 -19.37
C THR A 73 -19.06 -11.60 -18.76
N TYR A 74 -18.67 -10.64 -19.60
CA TYR A 74 -18.30 -9.31 -19.15
C TYR A 74 -19.08 -8.24 -19.92
N ALA A 75 -19.25 -7.09 -19.28
CA ALA A 75 -19.92 -5.91 -19.81
C ALA A 75 -19.09 -4.65 -19.55
N GLU A 76 -18.82 -3.93 -20.63
CA GLU A 76 -18.16 -2.63 -20.67
C GLU A 76 -19.10 -1.61 -21.32
N SER A 77 -18.76 -0.32 -21.25
CA SER A 77 -19.57 0.75 -21.84
C SER A 77 -19.74 0.62 -23.37
N ALA A 78 -18.72 0.09 -24.06
CA ALA A 78 -18.71 -0.05 -25.52
C ALA A 78 -18.69 -1.51 -26.01
N ALA A 79 -18.53 -2.48 -25.13
CA ALA A 79 -18.34 -3.88 -25.50
C ALA A 79 -18.97 -4.84 -24.50
N ARG A 80 -19.25 -6.05 -24.98
CA ARG A 80 -19.63 -7.20 -24.16
C ARG A 80 -19.00 -8.45 -24.75
N GLY A 81 -18.78 -9.46 -23.93
CA GLY A 81 -18.18 -10.68 -24.41
C GLY A 81 -18.11 -11.76 -23.37
N GLU A 82 -17.22 -12.71 -23.62
CA GLU A 82 -17.02 -13.87 -22.76
C GLU A 82 -15.53 -14.08 -22.48
N GLY A 83 -15.26 -14.75 -21.37
CA GLY A 83 -13.92 -15.01 -20.90
C GLY A 83 -13.84 -16.22 -20.01
N TRP A 84 -12.62 -16.62 -19.72
CA TRP A 84 -12.33 -17.61 -18.70
C TRP A 84 -11.02 -17.29 -17.99
N PHE A 85 -10.97 -17.63 -16.70
CA PHE A 85 -9.77 -17.64 -15.89
C PHE A 85 -9.53 -19.05 -15.36
N GLU A 86 -8.27 -19.43 -15.25
CA GLU A 86 -7.80 -20.68 -14.66
C GLU A 86 -6.80 -20.32 -13.56
N LEU A 87 -7.15 -20.66 -12.33
CA LEU A 87 -6.37 -20.39 -11.14
C LEU A 87 -5.08 -21.22 -11.16
N ALA A 88 -3.95 -20.59 -10.87
CA ALA A 88 -2.70 -21.30 -10.66
C ALA A 88 -2.75 -22.09 -9.34
N PRO A 89 -1.99 -23.20 -9.23
CA PRO A 89 -1.81 -23.88 -7.94
C PRO A 89 -1.38 -22.89 -6.85
N GLY A 90 -2.05 -22.93 -5.70
CA GLY A 90 -1.82 -21.99 -4.60
C GLY A 90 -2.68 -20.72 -4.64
N GLY A 91 -3.48 -20.51 -5.69
CA GLY A 91 -4.51 -19.47 -5.71
C GLY A 91 -4.01 -18.04 -5.89
N ASP A 92 -2.70 -17.82 -6.01
CA ASP A 92 -2.08 -16.48 -6.05
C ASP A 92 -2.03 -15.83 -7.44
N ALA A 93 -2.40 -16.56 -8.49
CA ALA A 93 -2.43 -16.06 -9.86
C ALA A 93 -3.50 -16.77 -10.67
N PHE A 94 -3.90 -16.18 -11.79
CA PHE A 94 -4.65 -16.86 -12.83
C PHE A 94 -4.10 -16.53 -14.22
N ARG A 95 -4.33 -17.46 -15.15
CA ARG A 95 -4.21 -17.22 -16.58
C ARG A 95 -5.60 -17.32 -17.20
N GLY A 96 -5.81 -16.69 -18.34
CA GLY A 96 -7.13 -16.62 -18.92
C GLY A 96 -7.11 -16.04 -20.31
N ALA A 97 -8.30 -15.98 -20.89
CA ALA A 97 -8.53 -15.30 -22.15
C ALA A 97 -9.95 -14.76 -22.21
N TRP A 98 -10.15 -13.78 -23.08
CA TRP A 98 -11.45 -13.18 -23.36
C TRP A 98 -11.61 -12.91 -24.85
N ARG A 99 -12.84 -12.63 -25.27
CA ARG A 99 -13.17 -12.13 -26.61
C ARG A 99 -14.48 -11.35 -26.61
N PRO A 100 -14.63 -10.34 -27.48
CA PRO A 100 -15.93 -9.70 -27.72
C PRO A 100 -16.96 -10.70 -28.24
N ALA A 101 -18.22 -10.45 -27.93
CA ALA A 101 -19.33 -11.29 -28.38
C ALA A 101 -19.36 -11.39 -29.91
N GLY A 102 -19.29 -12.62 -30.43
CA GLY A 102 -19.31 -12.90 -31.87
C GLY A 102 -17.93 -12.91 -32.53
N GLU A 103 -16.86 -12.56 -31.82
CA GLU A 103 -15.51 -12.67 -32.34
C GLU A 103 -14.93 -14.08 -32.15
N ALA A 104 -14.11 -14.52 -33.10
CA ALA A 104 -13.46 -15.83 -33.05
C ALA A 104 -12.13 -15.79 -32.28
N ALA A 105 -11.43 -14.66 -32.32
CA ALA A 105 -10.11 -14.51 -31.75
C ALA A 105 -10.17 -14.31 -30.23
N TRP A 106 -9.33 -15.05 -29.50
CA TRP A 106 -9.16 -14.91 -28.06
C TRP A 106 -7.94 -14.03 -27.76
N ALA A 107 -8.10 -13.08 -26.84
CA ALA A 107 -7.02 -12.26 -26.31
C ALA A 107 -6.64 -12.73 -24.89
N PRO A 108 -5.35 -12.73 -24.51
CA PRO A 108 -4.93 -13.17 -23.19
C PRO A 108 -5.39 -12.22 -22.08
N TRP A 109 -5.73 -12.79 -20.92
CA TRP A 109 -5.97 -12.05 -19.69
C TRP A 109 -5.34 -12.81 -18.52
N SER A 110 -4.38 -12.20 -17.85
CA SER A 110 -3.77 -12.78 -16.65
C SER A 110 -3.91 -11.84 -15.46
N GLY A 111 -3.85 -12.43 -14.27
CA GLY A 111 -3.87 -11.67 -13.03
C GLY A 111 -3.03 -12.33 -11.95
N THR A 112 -2.41 -11.50 -11.11
CA THR A 112 -1.82 -11.92 -9.84
C THR A 112 -2.69 -11.40 -8.72
N ARG A 113 -2.97 -12.24 -7.74
CA ARG A 113 -3.73 -11.82 -6.56
C ARG A 113 -2.97 -10.68 -5.93
N VAL A 114 -3.67 -9.60 -5.63
CA VAL A 114 -3.14 -8.62 -4.68
C VAL A 114 -3.08 -9.41 -3.39
N GLN A 115 -1.89 -9.89 -3.04
CA GLN A 115 -1.65 -10.40 -1.71
C GLN A 115 -1.91 -9.20 -0.78
N GLN A 116 -3.16 -9.06 -0.34
CA GLN A 116 -3.41 -8.67 1.02
C GLN A 116 -2.75 -9.76 1.82
N ARG A 117 -1.42 -9.62 2.02
CA ARG A 117 -0.66 -10.37 3.01
C ARG A 117 -1.54 -10.25 4.23
N ALA A 118 -2.24 -11.33 4.60
CA ALA A 118 -3.37 -11.27 5.52
C ALA A 118 -2.88 -10.46 6.70
N GLU A 119 -3.24 -9.17 6.72
CA GLU A 119 -2.74 -8.29 7.74
C GLU A 119 -3.34 -8.93 8.97
N SER A 120 -2.49 -9.20 9.96
CA SER A 120 -2.97 -9.74 11.23
C SER A 120 -4.28 -9.05 11.56
N PRO A 121 -5.35 -9.75 11.97
CA PRO A 121 -6.64 -9.10 12.21
C PRO A 121 -6.55 -7.99 13.27
N PHE A 122 -5.41 -7.87 13.96
CA PHE A 122 -5.04 -6.83 14.90
C PHE A 122 -4.25 -5.65 14.28
N ALA A 123 -3.60 -5.85 13.13
CA ALA A 123 -2.97 -4.77 12.36
C ALA A 123 -4.04 -3.85 11.77
N GLY A 124 -3.77 -2.55 11.76
CA GLY A 124 -4.71 -1.52 11.33
C GLY A 124 -4.35 -0.15 11.87
N VAL A 125 -5.11 0.87 11.48
CA VAL A 125 -5.08 2.19 12.12
C VAL A 125 -6.15 2.23 13.20
N TYR A 126 -5.80 2.77 14.36
CA TYR A 126 -6.70 2.98 15.49
C TYR A 126 -6.67 4.44 15.92
N GLU A 127 -7.84 4.99 16.20
CA GLU A 127 -7.99 6.26 16.90
C GLU A 127 -7.95 6.00 18.40
N THR A 128 -7.07 6.69 19.12
CA THR A 128 -6.83 6.51 20.56
C THR A 128 -6.89 7.85 21.28
N GLU A 129 -6.95 7.87 22.61
CA GLU A 129 -6.87 9.12 23.37
C GLU A 129 -5.53 9.88 23.18
N PHE A 130 -4.51 9.22 22.64
CA PHE A 130 -3.20 9.83 22.35
C PHE A 130 -3.03 10.21 20.88
N GLY A 131 -4.04 10.02 20.04
CA GLY A 131 -3.97 10.20 18.59
C GLY A 131 -3.99 8.87 17.83
N ARG A 132 -3.55 8.88 16.58
CA ARG A 132 -3.57 7.66 15.75
C ARG A 132 -2.43 6.71 16.09
N LEU A 133 -2.76 5.43 16.14
CA LEU A 133 -1.85 4.30 16.27
C LEU A 133 -1.98 3.42 15.03
N ARG A 134 -0.89 3.18 14.31
CA ARG A 134 -0.81 2.12 13.29
C ARG A 134 -0.19 0.89 13.92
N LEU A 135 -0.89 -0.24 13.90
CA LEU A 135 -0.33 -1.56 14.18
C LEU A 135 -0.02 -2.29 12.87
N SER A 136 1.13 -2.95 12.82
CA SER A 136 1.63 -3.74 11.69
C SER A 136 2.28 -5.04 12.17
N VAL A 137 2.38 -6.04 11.29
CA VAL A 137 2.98 -7.33 11.62
C VAL A 137 4.51 -7.22 11.58
N GLY A 138 5.17 -7.46 12.71
CA GLY A 138 6.63 -7.50 12.82
C GLY A 138 7.23 -8.90 12.60
N GLY A 139 6.41 -9.94 12.73
CA GLY A 139 6.78 -11.35 12.59
C GLY A 139 5.65 -12.26 13.10
N PRO A 140 5.82 -13.59 13.07
CA PRO A 140 4.85 -14.52 13.64
C PRO A 140 4.56 -14.18 15.11
N GLY A 141 3.31 -13.81 15.43
CA GLY A 141 2.90 -13.43 16.79
C GLY A 141 3.43 -12.08 17.29
N VAL A 142 4.17 -11.31 16.48
CA VAL A 142 4.74 -10.02 16.88
C VAL A 142 4.03 -8.88 16.16
N LEU A 143 3.56 -7.90 16.93
CA LEU A 143 3.03 -6.64 16.40
C LEU A 143 3.99 -5.50 16.71
N ARG A 144 4.17 -4.64 15.72
CA ARG A 144 4.79 -3.33 15.85
C ARG A 144 3.72 -2.27 15.80
N GLY A 145 3.95 -1.18 16.51
CA GLY A 145 3.08 -0.04 16.51
C GLY A 145 3.86 1.26 16.38
N ARG A 146 3.21 2.23 15.75
CA ARG A 146 3.69 3.60 15.63
C ARG A 146 2.54 4.53 15.98
N TYR A 147 2.79 5.57 16.75
CA TYR A 147 1.80 6.55 17.15
C TYR A 147 2.42 7.93 17.27
N SER A 148 1.61 8.99 17.16
CA SER A 148 2.06 10.35 17.48
C SER A 148 1.44 10.78 18.79
N PHE A 149 2.24 11.13 19.79
CA PHE A 149 1.77 11.71 21.04
C PHE A 149 2.33 13.13 21.18
N SER A 150 1.44 14.12 21.31
CA SER A 150 1.82 15.55 21.44
C SER A 150 2.78 16.04 20.33
N GLY A 151 2.66 15.49 19.12
CA GLY A 151 3.51 15.85 17.98
C GLY A 151 4.85 15.10 17.92
N SER A 152 5.16 14.27 18.91
CA SER A 152 6.37 13.43 18.94
C SER A 152 6.07 12.00 18.47
N PRO A 153 6.94 11.39 17.66
CA PRO A 153 6.77 10.02 17.22
C PRO A 153 7.09 9.04 18.38
N GLY A 154 6.19 8.08 18.57
CA GLY A 154 6.36 6.95 19.47
C GLY A 154 6.26 5.63 18.72
N THR A 155 6.89 4.61 19.27
CA THR A 155 6.85 3.24 18.75
C THR A 155 6.50 2.26 19.86
N LEU A 156 5.91 1.12 19.49
CA LEU A 156 5.74 -0.02 20.37
C LEU A 156 6.06 -1.32 19.64
N GLU A 157 6.50 -2.33 20.35
CA GLU A 157 6.68 -3.69 19.86
C GLU A 157 6.24 -4.67 20.94
N GLY A 158 5.49 -5.69 20.55
CA GLY A 158 4.93 -6.63 21.50
C GLY A 158 4.54 -7.97 20.90
N GLU A 159 4.29 -8.92 21.80
CA GLU A 159 3.86 -10.27 21.49
C GLU A 159 2.35 -10.41 21.71
N LEU A 160 1.71 -11.04 20.73
CA LEU A 160 0.29 -11.32 20.73
C LEU A 160 0.03 -12.75 21.23
N ALA A 161 -0.75 -12.88 22.30
CA ALA A 161 -1.24 -14.14 22.83
C ALA A 161 -2.77 -14.09 22.91
N GLY A 162 -3.45 -14.82 22.02
CA GLY A 162 -4.90 -14.73 21.86
C GLY A 162 -5.31 -13.32 21.41
N ASP A 163 -6.20 -12.68 22.17
CA ASP A 163 -6.64 -11.30 21.93
C ASP A 163 -5.85 -10.28 22.77
N THR A 164 -4.72 -10.65 23.37
CA THR A 164 -3.90 -9.75 24.20
C THR A 164 -2.54 -9.49 23.57
N LEU A 165 -2.23 -8.22 23.29
CA LEU A 165 -0.89 -7.76 22.91
C LEU A 165 -0.18 -7.23 24.14
N THR A 166 0.91 -7.87 24.57
CA THR A 166 1.80 -7.32 25.60
C THR A 166 2.98 -6.66 24.91
N PHE A 167 3.25 -5.40 25.22
CA PHE A 167 4.21 -4.60 24.46
C PHE A 167 5.12 -3.75 25.34
N ARG A 168 6.25 -3.36 24.74
CA ARG A 168 7.08 -2.25 25.21
C ARG A 168 6.92 -1.09 24.25
N TRP A 169 6.89 0.12 24.79
CA TRP A 169 6.80 1.35 24.00
C TRP A 169 8.01 2.24 24.28
N ARG A 170 8.35 3.08 23.29
CA ARG A 170 9.46 4.02 23.34
C ARG A 170 9.10 5.31 22.61
N GLU A 171 9.43 6.41 23.26
CA GLU A 171 9.45 7.78 22.75
C GLU A 171 10.88 8.33 22.89
N GLN A 172 11.10 9.59 22.51
CA GLN A 172 12.44 10.20 22.52
C GLN A 172 13.13 10.08 23.88
N ASP A 173 12.44 10.47 24.96
CA ASP A 173 13.00 10.55 26.32
C ASP A 173 12.26 9.66 27.33
N SER A 174 11.37 8.77 26.85
CA SER A 174 10.58 7.91 27.72
C SER A 174 10.35 6.53 27.12
N ALA A 175 10.18 5.54 27.98
CA ALA A 175 9.87 4.19 27.59
C ALA A 175 9.09 3.48 28.70
N GLY A 176 8.42 2.41 28.34
CA GLY A 176 7.66 1.63 29.29
C GLY A 176 7.06 0.38 28.69
N GLU A 177 6.02 -0.11 29.35
CA GLU A 177 5.33 -1.33 28.96
C GLU A 177 3.82 -1.16 29.05
N GLY A 178 3.11 -2.02 28.33
CA GLY A 178 1.67 -2.01 28.28
C GLY A 178 1.07 -3.33 27.81
N ALA A 179 -0.24 -3.40 27.89
CA ALA A 179 -1.02 -4.47 27.30
C ALA A 179 -2.31 -3.92 26.68
N PHE A 180 -2.64 -4.37 25.47
CA PHE A 180 -3.93 -4.16 24.82
C PHE A 180 -4.71 -5.48 24.82
N VAL A 181 -5.98 -5.42 25.17
CA VAL A 181 -6.95 -6.51 25.03
C VAL A 181 -7.94 -6.10 23.94
N PHE A 182 -7.92 -6.81 22.83
CA PHE A 182 -8.80 -6.55 21.69
C PHE A 182 -10.19 -7.14 21.93
N ASP A 183 -11.21 -6.50 21.36
CA ASP A 183 -12.55 -7.07 21.36
C ASP A 183 -12.67 -8.26 20.38
N ALA A 184 -13.76 -9.02 20.51
CA ALA A 184 -14.02 -10.18 19.65
C ALA A 184 -14.17 -9.84 18.16
N LYS A 185 -14.41 -8.57 17.80
CA LYS A 185 -14.50 -8.12 16.40
C LYS A 185 -13.18 -7.52 15.91
N ARG A 186 -12.17 -7.41 16.78
CA ARG A 186 -10.91 -6.69 16.57
C ARG A 186 -11.14 -5.25 16.10
N ALA A 187 -12.30 -4.68 16.44
CA ALA A 187 -12.71 -3.33 16.05
C ALA A 187 -12.30 -2.29 17.08
N ALA A 188 -11.96 -2.72 18.29
CA ALA A 188 -11.44 -1.88 19.35
C ALA A 188 -10.50 -2.67 20.27
N PHE A 189 -9.76 -1.95 21.10
CA PHE A 189 -9.04 -2.51 22.24
C PHE A 189 -9.22 -1.65 23.49
N SER A 190 -9.09 -2.29 24.64
CA SER A 190 -8.89 -1.64 25.94
C SER A 190 -7.55 -2.08 26.49
N GLY A 191 -6.81 -1.15 27.07
CA GLY A 191 -5.46 -1.43 27.50
C GLY A 191 -4.98 -0.57 28.64
N ARG A 192 -3.76 -0.89 29.06
CA ARG A 192 -3.05 -0.18 30.12
C ARG A 192 -1.59 -0.05 29.78
N TRP A 193 -0.96 1.01 30.26
CA TRP A 193 0.46 1.26 30.09
C TRP A 193 1.05 1.94 31.33
N ARG A 194 2.37 1.90 31.46
CA ARG A 194 3.11 2.66 32.48
C ARG A 194 4.50 3.02 31.96
N THR A 195 5.09 4.07 32.54
CA THR A 195 6.49 4.44 32.31
C THR A 195 7.41 3.64 33.23
N GLY A 196 8.58 3.25 32.72
CA GLY A 196 9.55 2.44 33.46
C GLY A 196 9.15 0.98 33.61
N ALA A 197 10.14 0.10 33.74
CA ALA A 197 9.94 -1.35 33.86
C ALA A 197 9.55 -1.72 35.30
N GLY A 198 8.28 -1.54 35.66
CA GLY A 198 7.78 -1.97 36.97
C GLY A 198 7.41 -0.84 37.94
N GLU A 199 7.93 0.36 37.73
CA GLU A 199 7.97 1.42 38.76
C GLU A 199 6.86 2.47 38.60
N GLY A 200 6.28 2.59 37.41
CA GLY A 200 5.24 3.58 37.12
C GLY A 200 3.82 3.14 37.47
N GLU A 201 2.96 4.14 37.67
CA GLU A 201 1.51 3.97 37.79
C GLU A 201 0.90 3.49 36.46
N TRP A 202 -0.02 2.53 36.54
CA TRP A 202 -0.78 2.07 35.38
C TRP A 202 -1.83 3.11 34.97
N LYS A 203 -1.77 3.53 33.71
CA LYS A 203 -2.75 4.41 33.05
C LYS A 203 -3.48 3.63 31.97
N THR A 204 -4.65 4.12 31.56
CA THR A 204 -5.43 3.53 30.47
C THR A 204 -4.89 3.91 29.10
N TRP A 205 -5.09 3.02 28.13
CA TRP A 205 -4.95 3.30 26.71
C TRP A 205 -6.00 2.51 25.93
N SER A 206 -6.95 3.20 25.32
CA SER A 206 -8.00 2.60 24.50
C SER A 206 -7.85 2.96 23.02
N GLY A 207 -8.44 2.16 22.14
CA GLY A 207 -8.42 2.47 20.72
C GLY A 207 -9.60 1.90 19.98
N LYS A 208 -10.08 2.63 18.97
CA LYS A 208 -11.11 2.19 18.02
C LYS A 208 -10.53 2.16 16.62
N ARG A 209 -10.72 1.07 15.91
CA ARG A 209 -10.22 0.90 14.55
C ARG A 209 -10.83 1.94 13.62
N VAL A 210 -9.98 2.56 12.81
CA VAL A 210 -10.37 3.43 11.71
C VAL A 210 -10.60 2.54 10.48
N ALA A 211 -11.83 2.51 10.00
CA ALA A 211 -12.17 1.77 8.79
C ALA A 211 -11.64 2.51 7.55
N ALA A 212 -11.01 1.77 6.64
CA ALA A 212 -10.71 2.27 5.30
C ALA A 212 -12.02 2.50 4.54
N GLN A 213 -12.09 3.56 3.74
CA GLN A 213 -13.18 3.75 2.80
C GLN A 213 -13.00 2.82 1.59
N PRO A 214 -13.96 1.92 1.29
CA PRO A 214 -13.85 1.02 0.15
C PRO A 214 -13.63 1.77 -1.16
N GLY A 215 -12.67 1.30 -1.97
CA GLY A 215 -12.36 1.87 -3.28
C GLY A 215 -11.58 3.18 -3.27
N VAL A 216 -11.38 3.83 -2.12
CA VAL A 216 -10.64 5.10 -2.04
C VAL A 216 -9.14 4.86 -2.14
N VAL A 217 -8.46 5.74 -2.88
CA VAL A 217 -6.99 5.83 -2.94
C VAL A 217 -6.54 7.27 -2.67
N TRP A 218 -5.47 7.43 -1.90
CA TRP A 218 -4.88 8.74 -1.65
C TRP A 218 -3.71 9.04 -2.58
N LEU A 219 -3.59 10.31 -2.96
CA LEU A 219 -2.36 10.94 -3.37
C LEU A 219 -1.95 11.95 -2.29
N THR A 220 -0.88 11.65 -1.57
CA THR A 220 -0.29 12.57 -0.59
C THR A 220 0.85 13.31 -1.25
N VAL A 221 0.67 14.62 -1.48
CA VAL A 221 1.65 15.53 -2.06
C VAL A 221 2.36 16.28 -0.94
N LEU A 222 3.66 16.01 -0.79
CA LEU A 222 4.55 16.70 0.14
C LEU A 222 5.37 17.70 -0.68
N GLU A 223 5.07 18.98 -0.51
CA GLU A 223 5.54 20.03 -1.40
C GLU A 223 6.40 21.05 -0.66
N ALA A 224 7.63 21.28 -1.11
CA ALA A 224 8.44 22.38 -0.61
C ALA A 224 8.11 23.67 -1.37
N HIS A 225 8.49 24.81 -0.79
CA HIS A 225 8.45 26.08 -1.50
C HIS A 225 9.39 26.04 -2.71
N TRP A 226 8.89 26.52 -3.84
CA TRP A 226 9.62 26.63 -5.10
C TRP A 226 10.16 28.04 -5.31
N GLU A 227 9.54 29.01 -4.66
CA GLU A 227 9.81 30.42 -4.81
C GLU A 227 11.07 30.81 -4.03
N GLN A 228 11.89 31.69 -4.60
CA GLN A 228 13.06 32.24 -3.93
C GLN A 228 12.78 33.56 -3.20
N GLY A 229 11.64 34.20 -3.49
CA GLY A 229 11.28 35.51 -2.98
C GLY A 229 9.78 35.81 -3.09
N LEU A 230 9.35 36.93 -2.50
CA LEU A 230 7.94 37.35 -2.47
C LEU A 230 7.46 37.91 -3.81
N GLU A 231 8.38 38.25 -4.70
CA GLU A 231 8.12 38.76 -6.04
C GLU A 231 7.73 37.64 -7.02
N GLU A 232 8.04 36.38 -6.69
CA GLU A 232 7.70 35.23 -7.52
C GLU A 232 6.26 34.76 -7.21
N PRO A 233 5.47 34.41 -8.23
CA PRO A 233 4.14 33.89 -8.02
C PRO A 233 4.21 32.52 -7.33
N GLU A 234 3.32 32.29 -6.37
CA GLU A 234 3.22 30.97 -5.73
C GLU A 234 2.84 29.89 -6.74
N TYR A 235 3.60 28.80 -6.71
CA TYR A 235 3.34 27.59 -7.44
C TYR A 235 2.84 26.50 -6.48
N SER A 236 1.77 25.80 -6.89
CA SER A 236 1.16 24.74 -6.08
C SER A 236 0.87 23.53 -6.95
N TRP A 237 1.83 22.60 -6.99
CA TRP A 237 1.69 21.32 -7.67
C TRP A 237 0.55 20.50 -7.06
N GLY A 238 0.45 20.49 -5.74
CA GLY A 238 -0.60 19.77 -5.03
C GLY A 238 -2.01 20.26 -5.40
N ASP A 239 -2.23 21.56 -5.56
CA ASP A 239 -3.54 22.10 -5.94
C ASP A 239 -3.89 21.79 -7.40
N MET A 240 -2.91 21.84 -8.30
CA MET A 240 -3.14 21.46 -9.70
C MET A 240 -3.51 19.97 -9.83
N LEU A 241 -2.78 19.09 -9.15
CA LEU A 241 -3.09 17.65 -9.12
C LEU A 241 -4.46 17.38 -8.46
N ARG A 242 -4.78 18.10 -7.38
CA ARG A 242 -6.11 18.04 -6.74
C ARG A 242 -7.21 18.42 -7.71
N ALA A 243 -7.06 19.54 -8.42
CA ALA A 243 -8.05 20.01 -9.37
C ALA A 243 -8.25 19.02 -10.52
N PHE A 244 -7.15 18.50 -11.08
CA PHE A 244 -7.16 17.54 -12.17
C PHE A 244 -7.80 16.20 -11.77
N LEU A 245 -7.34 15.59 -10.67
CA LEU A 245 -7.79 14.27 -10.23
C LEU A 245 -9.18 14.26 -9.58
N LYS A 246 -9.77 15.43 -9.27
CA LYS A 246 -11.13 15.56 -8.73
C LYS A 246 -12.20 14.86 -9.58
N ARG A 247 -11.96 14.67 -10.88
CA ARG A 247 -12.85 13.93 -11.77
C ARG A 247 -13.02 12.45 -11.39
N HIS A 248 -12.06 11.90 -10.64
CA HIS A 248 -12.09 10.54 -10.13
C HIS A 248 -12.58 10.55 -8.68
N GLY A 249 -13.87 10.25 -8.47
CA GLY A 249 -14.50 10.36 -7.15
C GLY A 249 -13.83 9.52 -6.05
N HIS A 250 -13.15 8.44 -6.43
CA HIS A 250 -12.41 7.53 -5.57
C HIS A 250 -10.97 7.99 -5.26
N VAL A 251 -10.43 8.98 -5.99
CA VAL A 251 -9.10 9.54 -5.73
C VAL A 251 -9.22 10.73 -4.78
N LYS A 252 -8.50 10.69 -3.67
CA LYS A 252 -8.40 11.79 -2.71
C LYS A 252 -7.00 12.37 -2.73
N VAL A 253 -6.87 13.67 -2.94
CA VAL A 253 -5.57 14.36 -2.93
C VAL A 253 -5.41 15.10 -1.60
N ARG A 254 -4.28 14.91 -0.93
CA ARG A 254 -3.89 15.64 0.27
C ARG A 254 -2.55 16.30 0.02
N GLN A 255 -2.52 17.63 -0.01
CA GLN A 255 -1.29 18.39 -0.08
C GLN A 255 -0.87 18.84 1.31
N ARG A 256 0.44 18.84 1.56
CA ARG A 256 1.06 19.46 2.73
C ARG A 256 2.31 20.20 2.27
N ARG A 257 2.39 21.49 2.60
CA ARG A 257 3.64 22.25 2.46
C ARG A 257 4.63 21.79 3.53
N VAL A 258 5.89 21.59 3.15
CA VAL A 258 7.00 21.22 4.03
C VAL A 258 8.05 22.34 4.01
N HIS A 259 8.44 22.81 5.19
CA HIS A 259 9.34 23.97 5.30
C HIS A 259 10.79 23.58 5.62
N ASP A 260 10.99 22.43 6.25
CA ASP A 260 12.28 21.93 6.69
C ASP A 260 12.30 20.38 6.73
N ARG A 261 13.44 19.80 7.10
CA ARG A 261 13.59 18.35 7.23
C ARG A 261 12.60 17.76 8.24
N ALA A 262 12.41 18.41 9.40
CA ALA A 262 11.56 17.88 10.47
C ALA A 262 10.08 17.85 10.04
N ASP A 263 9.63 18.87 9.31
CA ASP A 263 8.31 18.95 8.70
C ASP A 263 8.09 17.83 7.68
N LEU A 264 9.07 17.56 6.82
CA LEU A 264 9.03 16.47 5.85
C LEU A 264 8.97 15.10 6.54
N GLU A 265 9.84 14.87 7.52
CA GLU A 265 9.88 13.62 8.30
C GLU A 265 8.56 13.37 9.02
N ARG A 266 7.98 14.40 9.65
CA ARG A 266 6.66 14.33 10.29
C ARG A 266 5.55 14.07 9.28
N ALA A 267 5.60 14.70 8.10
CA ALA A 267 4.60 14.47 7.07
C ALA A 267 4.65 13.03 6.52
N LEU A 268 5.85 12.48 6.32
CA LEU A 268 6.06 11.09 5.92
C LEU A 268 5.63 10.11 7.01
N PHE A 269 5.88 10.45 8.27
CA PHE A 269 5.41 9.69 9.42
C PHE A 269 3.87 9.58 9.42
N ASP A 270 3.17 10.68 9.14
CA ASP A 270 1.70 10.73 9.11
C ASP A 270 1.08 9.88 7.99
N VAL A 271 1.81 9.57 6.91
CA VAL A 271 1.32 8.72 5.81
C VAL A 271 0.91 7.33 6.32
N ALA A 272 1.61 6.79 7.34
CA ALA A 272 1.31 5.49 7.92
C ALA A 272 -0.08 5.42 8.60
N PHE A 273 -0.67 6.58 8.90
CA PHE A 273 -1.97 6.69 9.55
C PHE A 273 -3.15 6.80 8.57
N LEU A 274 -2.90 6.77 7.26
CA LEU A 274 -3.96 6.63 6.27
C LEU A 274 -4.34 5.14 6.16
N PRO A 275 -5.61 4.76 6.42
CA PRO A 275 -6.03 3.37 6.30
C PRO A 275 -6.17 2.91 4.85
N GLU A 276 -6.35 3.83 3.90
CA GLU A 276 -6.46 3.52 2.47
C GLU A 276 -5.08 3.48 1.76
N PRO A 277 -4.97 2.76 0.61
CA PRO A 277 -3.78 2.80 -0.23
C PRO A 277 -3.39 4.23 -0.60
N THR A 278 -2.09 4.51 -0.58
CA THR A 278 -1.58 5.88 -0.76
C THR A 278 -0.41 5.89 -1.75
N ALA A 279 -0.47 6.76 -2.75
CA ALA A 279 0.71 7.21 -3.48
C ALA A 279 1.28 8.45 -2.77
N VAL A 280 2.59 8.46 -2.53
CA VAL A 280 3.32 9.60 -1.97
C VAL A 280 4.06 10.27 -3.10
N LEU A 281 3.82 11.57 -3.29
CA LEU A 281 4.53 12.42 -4.22
C LEU A 281 5.31 13.46 -3.43
N VAL A 282 6.61 13.55 -3.64
CA VAL A 282 7.47 14.58 -3.07
C VAL A 282 7.81 15.57 -4.17
N ALA A 283 7.33 16.81 -4.03
CA ALA A 283 7.46 17.91 -4.99
C ALA A 283 8.40 18.96 -4.40
N CYS A 284 9.67 18.94 -4.82
CA CYS A 284 10.65 19.93 -4.41
C CYS A 284 11.86 19.95 -5.33
N HIS A 285 12.79 20.88 -5.08
CA HIS A 285 14.10 20.83 -5.73
C HIS A 285 14.89 19.58 -5.33
N GLY A 286 15.68 19.07 -6.27
CA GLY A 286 16.55 17.93 -6.06
C GLY A 286 17.84 18.04 -6.85
N GLU A 287 18.86 17.36 -6.36
CA GLU A 287 20.19 17.27 -6.98
C GLU A 287 20.89 16.00 -6.48
N GLY A 288 21.39 15.17 -7.39
CA GLY A 288 22.24 14.01 -7.07
C GLY A 288 21.69 13.06 -5.99
N GLY A 289 20.40 12.70 -6.05
CA GLY A 289 19.76 11.83 -5.06
C GLY A 289 19.37 12.49 -3.73
N THR A 290 19.48 13.82 -3.65
CA THR A 290 19.12 14.63 -2.48
C THR A 290 17.96 15.57 -2.82
N LEU A 291 17.06 15.76 -1.87
CA LEU A 291 15.90 16.64 -1.94
C LEU A 291 16.10 17.87 -1.08
N TRP A 292 15.39 18.95 -1.39
CA TRP A 292 15.44 20.18 -0.61
C TRP A 292 14.11 20.33 0.14
N ALA A 293 14.18 20.48 1.46
CA ALA A 293 13.05 20.86 2.30
C ALA A 293 13.41 22.19 2.94
N GLY A 294 12.95 23.29 2.34
CA GLY A 294 13.49 24.62 2.60
C GLY A 294 15.00 24.67 2.34
N SER A 295 15.77 25.09 3.35
CA SER A 295 17.24 25.09 3.28
C SER A 295 17.88 23.73 3.52
N ASP A 296 17.14 22.75 4.03
CA ASP A 296 17.70 21.46 4.42
C ASP A 296 17.88 20.54 3.22
N ARG A 297 19.03 19.87 3.18
CA ARG A 297 19.34 18.79 2.24
C ARG A 297 18.93 17.46 2.85
N VAL A 298 18.00 16.76 2.22
CA VAL A 298 17.44 15.48 2.69
C VAL A 298 17.77 14.38 1.67
N PRO A 299 18.62 13.40 2.01
CA PRO A 299 18.86 12.24 1.16
C PRO A 299 17.55 11.53 0.82
N ALA A 300 17.31 11.18 -0.44
CA ALA A 300 16.08 10.49 -0.84
C ALA A 300 15.89 9.15 -0.12
N LYS A 301 16.98 8.50 0.32
CA LYS A 301 16.93 7.27 1.13
C LYS A 301 16.26 7.49 2.48
N ASP A 302 16.41 8.67 3.09
CA ASP A 302 15.81 9.00 4.38
C ASP A 302 14.28 9.10 4.20
N VAL A 303 13.82 9.64 3.07
CA VAL A 303 12.40 9.67 2.68
C VAL A 303 11.85 8.25 2.50
N ALA A 304 12.56 7.38 1.79
CA ALA A 304 12.15 6.00 1.61
C ALA A 304 12.13 5.22 2.94
N SER A 305 13.12 5.42 3.81
CA SER A 305 13.17 4.83 5.14
C SER A 305 12.03 5.30 6.05
N ALA A 306 11.61 6.57 5.96
CA ALA A 306 10.49 7.07 6.74
C ALA A 306 9.17 6.32 6.43
N LEU A 307 9.03 5.81 5.21
CA LEU A 307 7.89 5.02 4.74
C LEU A 307 8.00 3.52 5.03
N HIS A 308 9.03 3.06 5.75
CA HIS A 308 9.19 1.65 6.15
C HIS A 308 7.94 1.10 6.86
N ASP A 309 7.41 1.87 7.80
CA ASP A 309 6.25 1.49 8.62
C ASP A 309 4.91 1.97 8.02
N ALA A 310 4.90 2.39 6.75
CA ALA A 310 3.70 2.82 6.02
C ALA A 310 3.30 1.79 4.96
N PRO A 311 2.78 0.60 5.33
CA PRO A 311 2.48 -0.48 4.38
C PRO A 311 1.38 -0.13 3.37
N ASN A 312 0.58 0.90 3.67
CA ASN A 312 -0.43 1.47 2.77
C ASN A 312 0.19 2.26 1.59
N ALA A 313 1.44 2.72 1.71
CA ALA A 313 2.08 3.49 0.65
C ALA A 313 2.62 2.58 -0.45
N PHE A 314 2.02 2.57 -1.64
CA PHE A 314 2.40 1.65 -2.73
C PHE A 314 3.31 2.29 -3.80
N LEU A 315 3.34 3.62 -3.85
CA LEU A 315 4.17 4.41 -4.77
C LEU A 315 4.84 5.55 -4.00
N LEU A 316 6.13 5.74 -4.24
CA LEU A 316 6.89 6.95 -3.90
C LEU A 316 7.38 7.59 -5.20
N HIS A 317 6.86 8.75 -5.54
CA HIS A 317 7.22 9.51 -6.72
C HIS A 317 7.96 10.79 -6.33
N PHE A 318 9.12 11.03 -6.94
CA PHE A 318 9.86 12.29 -6.78
C PHE A 318 9.60 13.18 -7.98
N SER A 319 8.78 14.21 -7.78
CA SER A 319 8.62 15.34 -8.68
C SER A 319 9.75 16.34 -8.40
N SER A 320 10.98 15.88 -8.67
CA SER A 320 12.23 16.54 -8.31
C SER A 320 13.33 16.17 -9.29
N CYS A 321 14.21 17.13 -9.61
CA CYS A 321 15.36 16.92 -10.49
C CYS A 321 16.36 15.92 -9.89
N GLU A 322 16.95 15.09 -10.75
CA GLU A 322 18.16 14.28 -10.45
C GLU A 322 18.08 13.40 -9.18
N VAL A 323 16.89 12.97 -8.76
CA VAL A 323 16.76 12.09 -7.58
C VAL A 323 17.06 10.64 -7.93
N LEU A 324 16.62 10.15 -9.09
CA LEU A 324 16.81 8.77 -9.51
C LEU A 324 18.01 8.57 -10.45
N VAL A 325 19.13 9.20 -10.12
CA VAL A 325 20.42 8.90 -10.75
C VAL A 325 20.83 7.43 -10.52
N ASP A 326 21.82 6.95 -11.28
CA ASP A 326 22.19 5.53 -11.32
C ASP A 326 22.50 4.97 -9.92
N GLY A 327 21.90 3.83 -9.57
CA GLY A 327 22.09 3.13 -8.30
C GLY A 327 21.29 3.70 -7.10
N VAL A 328 20.62 4.85 -7.24
CA VAL A 328 19.80 5.40 -6.15
C VAL A 328 18.53 4.58 -5.96
N ALA A 329 17.87 4.17 -7.04
CA ALA A 329 16.61 3.43 -6.96
C ALA A 329 16.73 2.16 -6.09
N GLU A 330 17.78 1.36 -6.26
CA GLU A 330 18.04 0.17 -5.45
C GLU A 330 18.24 0.51 -3.98
N GLN A 331 18.97 1.59 -3.67
CA GLN A 331 19.16 2.06 -2.30
C GLN A 331 17.84 2.48 -1.66
N LEU A 332 16.97 3.16 -2.40
CA LEU A 332 15.65 3.56 -1.91
C LEU A 332 14.77 2.36 -1.62
N LEU A 333 14.74 1.39 -2.52
CA LEU A 333 13.97 0.16 -2.33
C LEU A 333 14.50 -0.63 -1.13
N GLN A 334 15.82 -0.74 -0.95
CA GLN A 334 16.43 -1.36 0.23
C GLN A 334 16.05 -0.61 1.51
N ALA A 335 16.21 0.71 1.53
CA ALA A 335 15.92 1.60 2.65
C ALA A 335 14.46 1.54 3.10
N ALA A 336 13.51 1.39 2.15
CA ALA A 336 12.10 1.19 2.46
C ALA A 336 11.83 -0.16 3.17
N GLY A 337 12.65 -1.19 2.94
CA GLY A 337 12.50 -2.47 3.64
C GLY A 337 11.25 -3.30 3.29
N ARG A 338 10.38 -2.84 2.38
CA ARG A 338 9.09 -3.47 2.02
C ARG A 338 8.74 -3.26 0.54
N PRO A 339 7.76 -4.00 -0.03
CA PRO A 339 7.26 -3.73 -1.37
C PRO A 339 6.81 -2.28 -1.52
N LEU A 340 7.43 -1.56 -2.45
CA LEU A 340 7.18 -0.16 -2.78
C LEU A 340 7.66 0.05 -4.20
N THR A 341 6.91 0.80 -5.01
CA THR A 341 7.44 1.29 -6.28
C THR A 341 8.01 2.69 -6.10
N VAL A 342 9.20 2.93 -6.65
CA VAL A 342 9.81 4.26 -6.66
C VAL A 342 9.86 4.78 -8.10
N SER A 343 9.57 6.06 -8.30
CA SER A 343 9.66 6.72 -9.61
C SER A 343 10.10 8.17 -9.49
N GLY A 344 10.60 8.74 -10.59
CA GLY A 344 11.15 10.10 -10.62
C GLY A 344 12.12 10.28 -11.79
N TYR A 345 12.95 11.31 -11.72
CA TYR A 345 13.82 11.73 -12.83
C TYR A 345 15.30 11.54 -12.50
N ALA A 346 16.10 11.21 -13.51
CA ALA A 346 17.54 11.05 -13.37
C ALA A 346 18.35 12.26 -13.84
N VAL A 347 17.68 13.25 -14.43
CA VAL A 347 18.28 14.47 -14.95
C VAL A 347 17.51 15.69 -14.41
N ALA A 348 18.07 16.87 -14.61
CA ALA A 348 17.30 18.11 -14.48
C ALA A 348 16.20 18.12 -15.55
N VAL A 349 14.97 18.42 -15.13
CA VAL A 349 13.79 18.33 -16.00
C VAL A 349 13.17 19.69 -16.27
N ASP A 350 12.67 19.84 -17.50
CA ASP A 350 11.77 20.93 -17.84
C ASP A 350 10.42 20.74 -17.15
N TRP A 351 9.89 21.84 -16.60
CA TRP A 351 8.66 21.83 -15.81
C TRP A 351 7.42 21.50 -16.63
N ALA A 352 7.34 21.98 -17.88
CA ALA A 352 6.19 21.66 -18.73
C ALA A 352 6.21 20.19 -19.13
N GLY A 353 7.39 19.68 -19.49
CA GLY A 353 7.61 18.27 -19.78
C GLY A 353 7.25 17.36 -18.60
N SER A 354 7.80 17.63 -17.41
CA SER A 354 7.51 16.83 -16.21
C SER A 354 6.04 16.91 -15.82
N ALA A 355 5.41 18.08 -15.91
CA ALA A 355 3.99 18.24 -15.59
C ALA A 355 3.10 17.36 -16.48
N VAL A 356 3.28 17.41 -17.81
CA VAL A 356 2.51 16.57 -18.76
C VAL A 356 2.71 15.09 -18.45
N LEU A 357 3.95 14.69 -18.17
CA LEU A 357 4.29 13.32 -17.80
C LEU A 357 3.56 12.89 -16.53
N GLU A 358 3.63 13.68 -15.47
CA GLU A 358 3.07 13.35 -14.16
C GLU A 358 1.55 13.32 -14.16
N PHE A 359 0.89 14.27 -14.84
CA PHE A 359 -0.56 14.24 -14.99
C PHE A 359 -1.03 12.94 -15.65
N LEU A 360 -0.37 12.52 -16.73
CA LEU A 360 -0.69 11.25 -17.39
C LEU A 360 -0.36 10.07 -16.48
N TYR A 361 0.85 10.01 -15.94
CA TYR A 361 1.33 8.92 -15.10
C TYR A 361 0.43 8.68 -13.88
N LEU A 362 0.09 9.73 -13.14
CA LEU A 362 -0.77 9.65 -11.96
C LEU A 362 -2.23 9.37 -12.32
N ASP A 363 -2.74 9.87 -13.47
CA ASP A 363 -4.08 9.49 -13.95
C ASP A 363 -4.18 8.00 -14.24
N LEU A 364 -3.20 7.45 -14.96
CA LEU A 364 -3.17 6.03 -15.30
C LEU A 364 -3.16 5.16 -14.03
N ILE A 365 -2.43 5.56 -12.99
CA ILE A 365 -2.33 4.81 -11.74
C ILE A 365 -3.58 4.99 -10.87
N LEU A 366 -3.90 6.23 -10.52
CA LEU A 366 -4.90 6.52 -9.50
C LEU A 366 -6.32 6.52 -10.08
N GLY A 367 -6.47 7.10 -11.26
CA GLY A 367 -7.76 7.18 -11.96
C GLY A 367 -8.15 5.86 -12.63
N ARG A 368 -7.20 5.24 -13.34
CA ARG A 368 -7.45 4.05 -14.16
C ARG A 368 -6.93 2.74 -13.55
N GLY A 369 -6.34 2.81 -12.35
CA GLY A 369 -5.92 1.63 -11.60
C GLY A 369 -4.72 0.87 -12.18
N MET A 370 -3.98 1.45 -13.13
CA MET A 370 -2.79 0.79 -13.66
C MET A 370 -1.72 0.61 -12.58
N THR A 371 -0.94 -0.46 -12.67
CA THR A 371 0.27 -0.56 -11.85
C THR A 371 1.26 0.53 -12.26
N PRO A 372 2.10 1.03 -11.34
CA PRO A 372 3.12 2.02 -11.67
C PRO A 372 4.01 1.63 -12.87
N GLN A 373 4.37 0.36 -13.02
CA GLN A 373 5.23 -0.12 -14.10
C GLN A 373 4.53 -0.08 -15.45
N ARG A 374 3.23 -0.42 -15.48
CA ARG A 374 2.41 -0.34 -16.70
C ARG A 374 2.15 1.11 -17.10
N ALA A 375 1.79 1.96 -16.14
CA ALA A 375 1.62 3.39 -16.37
C ALA A 375 2.90 4.03 -16.92
N ALA A 376 4.07 3.66 -16.39
CA ALA A 376 5.35 4.16 -16.87
C ALA A 376 5.66 3.74 -18.32
N ARG A 377 5.28 2.51 -18.70
CA ARG A 377 5.42 2.03 -20.08
C ARG A 377 4.53 2.84 -21.01
N ALA A 378 3.25 2.96 -20.69
CA ALA A 378 2.29 3.72 -21.50
C ALA A 378 2.73 5.19 -21.65
N VAL A 379 3.17 5.83 -20.57
CA VAL A 379 3.73 7.19 -20.60
C VAL A 379 4.91 7.31 -21.57
N ARG A 380 5.82 6.33 -21.61
CA ARG A 380 6.97 6.35 -22.53
C ARG A 380 6.59 6.09 -23.98
N GLU A 381 5.51 5.36 -24.22
CA GLU A 381 4.95 5.13 -25.55
C GLU A 381 4.26 6.39 -26.09
N GLU A 382 3.48 7.07 -25.24
CA GLU A 382 2.74 8.29 -25.59
C GLU A 382 3.62 9.54 -25.65
N LEU A 383 4.54 9.69 -24.69
CA LEU A 383 5.40 10.86 -24.55
C LEU A 383 6.84 10.50 -24.94
N ARG A 384 7.20 10.79 -26.18
CA ARG A 384 8.55 10.52 -26.72
C ARG A 384 9.70 11.17 -25.92
N PHE A 385 9.40 12.22 -25.16
CA PHE A 385 10.36 12.91 -24.29
C PHE A 385 10.44 12.33 -22.88
N ALA A 386 9.62 11.34 -22.49
CA ALA A 386 9.64 10.76 -21.15
C ALA A 386 10.96 10.00 -20.86
N GLY A 387 11.52 9.33 -21.87
CA GLY A 387 12.78 8.59 -21.74
C GLY A 387 14.02 9.42 -22.07
N LYS A 388 15.09 8.73 -22.46
CA LYS A 388 16.24 9.38 -23.10
C LYS A 388 15.82 9.94 -24.46
N PRO A 389 16.30 11.13 -24.87
CA PRO A 389 15.96 11.69 -26.17
C PRO A 389 16.35 10.72 -27.30
N SER A 390 15.41 10.40 -28.19
CA SER A 390 15.64 9.56 -29.37
C SER A 390 15.14 10.30 -30.62
N GLY A 391 15.85 11.34 -31.05
CA GLY A 391 15.47 12.08 -32.27
C GLY A 391 15.80 13.58 -32.23
N PRO A 392 15.34 14.37 -33.23
CA PRO A 392 15.54 15.81 -33.25
C PRO A 392 15.05 16.44 -31.94
N ARG A 393 15.82 17.42 -31.42
CA ARG A 393 15.68 17.96 -30.06
C ARG A 393 14.22 18.32 -29.76
N SER A 394 13.57 17.50 -28.92
CA SER A 394 12.36 17.91 -28.22
C SER A 394 12.66 19.25 -27.53
N PRO A 395 11.77 20.26 -27.63
CA PRO A 395 12.00 21.54 -26.98
C PRO A 395 12.12 21.42 -25.45
N VAL A 396 11.57 20.36 -24.87
CA VAL A 396 11.63 20.07 -23.42
C VAL A 396 12.75 19.09 -23.03
N GLY A 397 13.62 18.71 -23.97
CA GLY A 397 14.65 17.69 -23.72
C GLY A 397 14.07 16.29 -23.49
N GLY A 398 14.87 15.39 -22.91
CA GLY A 398 14.41 14.07 -22.47
C GLY A 398 14.44 14.02 -20.95
N LEU A 399 13.36 13.57 -20.34
CA LEU A 399 13.15 13.64 -18.88
C LEU A 399 13.89 12.55 -18.12
N GLU A 400 14.37 11.51 -18.81
CA GLU A 400 14.94 10.31 -18.21
C GLU A 400 14.11 9.78 -17.04
N PHE A 401 12.78 9.71 -17.23
CA PHE A 401 11.84 9.22 -16.24
C PHE A 401 12.12 7.74 -15.95
N ARG A 402 12.30 7.40 -14.67
CA ARG A 402 12.64 6.06 -14.19
C ARG A 402 11.59 5.55 -13.22
N VAL A 403 11.40 4.24 -13.24
CA VAL A 403 10.53 3.50 -12.32
C VAL A 403 11.25 2.22 -11.90
N ALA A 404 11.29 1.97 -10.60
CA ALA A 404 11.89 0.78 -10.00
C ALA A 404 10.87 0.09 -9.08
N PRO A 405 10.36 -1.09 -9.46
CA PRO A 405 9.60 -1.95 -8.56
C PRO A 405 10.51 -2.64 -7.54
N ARG A 406 9.98 -2.93 -6.35
CA ARG A 406 10.54 -3.95 -5.46
C ARG A 406 9.69 -5.21 -5.46
#